data_AF-S0JGU3-F1
#
_entry.id   AF-S0JGU3-F1
#
_cell.length_a   1.000
_cell.length_b   1.000
_cell.length_c   1.000
_cell.angle_alpha   90.00
_cell.angle_beta   90.00
_cell.angle_gamma   90.00
#
_symmetry.space_group_name_H-M   'P 1'
#
loop_
_entity.id
_entity.type
_entity.pdbx_description
1 polymer ?
#
loop_
_entity_poly.entity_id
_entity_poly.type
_entity_poly.pdbx_seq_one_letter_code
_entity_poly.pdbx_strand_id
1 'polypeptide(L)'
;MSIHRTTFKITCLVAVLSLGVSFCLCTAGTEYEEWFESISTGVFSSAVLLMFSSLIGYCIEEKRNCNEYYWNLIKLRSKALVLSTIPQKNNTGNSYYEAVMAVNELLAGFFATFDRNFIFKRRKKIQKILEIHYALYIYKNLSLDAELYIRQYMNDIEDENGEKLYSKDKLHKDIKDFCVQTDNFLGEGKPFVVYLDNKIREFQMLTSSSK
;
A
#
# COMPACT_ATOMS: atom_id res chain seq x y z
N MET A 1 6.51 -9.33 -5.56
CA MET A 1 7.38 -9.50 -4.37
C MET A 1 7.15 -10.83 -3.68
N SER A 2 5.90 -11.30 -3.63
CA SER A 2 5.53 -12.60 -3.05
C SER A 2 6.36 -13.78 -3.58
N ILE A 3 6.56 -13.89 -4.90
CA ILE A 3 7.33 -15.00 -5.52
C ILE A 3 8.77 -14.99 -5.02
N HIS A 4 9.51 -13.88 -5.18
CA HIS A 4 10.89 -13.76 -4.71
C HIS A 4 11.04 -14.00 -3.20
N ARG A 5 10.04 -13.63 -2.40
CA ARG A 5 10.02 -13.93 -0.97
C ARG A 5 9.88 -15.41 -0.69
N THR A 6 8.92 -16.06 -1.34
CA THR A 6 8.65 -17.49 -1.17
C THR A 6 9.85 -18.31 -1.63
N THR A 7 10.41 -17.97 -2.79
CA THR A 7 11.64 -18.58 -3.31
C THR A 7 12.82 -18.38 -2.35
N PHE A 8 13.02 -17.17 -1.80
CA PHE A 8 14.07 -16.92 -0.78
C PHE A 8 13.89 -17.79 0.46
N LYS A 9 12.67 -17.93 1.00
CA LYS A 9 12.41 -18.74 2.19
C LYS A 9 12.65 -20.23 1.93
N ILE A 10 12.16 -20.75 0.80
CA ILE A 10 12.30 -22.17 0.43
C ILE A 10 13.77 -22.49 0.18
N THR A 11 14.48 -21.66 -0.58
CA THR A 11 15.91 -21.87 -0.88
C THR A 11 16.78 -21.80 0.37
N CYS A 12 16.48 -20.90 1.30
CA CYS A 12 17.15 -20.85 2.61
C CYS A 12 16.93 -22.15 3.42
N LEU A 13 15.70 -22.65 3.46
CA LEU A 13 15.38 -23.92 4.12
C LEU A 13 16.10 -25.11 3.48
N VAL A 14 16.12 -25.19 2.14
CA VAL A 14 16.85 -26.23 1.40
C VAL A 14 18.36 -26.14 1.65
N ALA A 15 18.93 -24.93 1.71
CA ALA A 15 20.33 -24.73 2.03
C ALA A 15 20.68 -25.19 3.46
N VAL A 16 19.84 -24.90 4.45
CA VAL A 16 20.04 -25.35 5.84
C VAL A 16 19.89 -26.87 5.96
N LEU A 17 18.90 -27.45 5.30
CA LEU A 17 18.68 -28.90 5.33
C LEU A 17 19.81 -29.67 4.65
N SER A 18 20.28 -29.21 3.49
CA SER A 18 21.45 -29.84 2.81
C SER A 18 22.70 -29.77 3.68
N LEU A 19 22.99 -28.64 4.31
CA LEU A 19 24.07 -28.52 5.30
C LEU A 19 23.92 -29.49 6.48
N GLY A 20 22.72 -29.58 7.06
CA GLY A 20 22.44 -30.46 8.20
C GLY A 20 22.62 -31.94 7.86
N VAL A 21 22.10 -32.37 6.70
CA VAL A 21 22.26 -33.76 6.23
C VAL A 21 23.72 -34.06 5.91
N SER A 22 24.45 -33.12 5.30
CA SER A 22 25.90 -33.26 5.05
C SER A 22 26.66 -33.49 6.35
N PHE A 23 26.39 -32.67 7.37
CA PHE A 23 27.07 -32.77 8.65
C PHE A 23 26.79 -34.09 9.38
N CYS A 24 25.52 -34.55 9.38
CA CYS A 24 25.15 -35.84 9.97
C CYS A 24 25.86 -37.03 9.30
N LEU A 25 26.03 -36.99 7.98
CA LEU A 25 26.70 -38.07 7.25
C LEU A 25 28.20 -38.07 7.45
N CYS A 26 28.86 -36.91 7.51
CA CYS A 26 30.27 -36.81 7.87
C CYS A 26 30.56 -37.38 9.27
N THR A 27 29.59 -37.32 10.20
CA THR A 27 29.74 -37.91 11.53
C THR A 27 29.41 -39.41 11.61
N ALA A 28 28.76 -39.98 10.59
CA ALA A 28 28.28 -41.35 10.59
C ALA A 28 29.28 -42.36 10.00
N GLY A 29 30.31 -41.90 9.26
CA GLY A 29 31.41 -42.74 8.75
C GLY A 29 30.93 -43.86 7.83
N THR A 30 30.23 -43.53 6.75
CA THR A 30 29.58 -44.51 5.86
C THR A 30 30.29 -44.64 4.51
N GLU A 31 30.27 -45.80 3.87
CA GLU A 31 30.92 -46.05 2.57
C GLU A 31 30.41 -45.17 1.40
N TYR A 32 29.24 -44.53 1.55
CA TYR A 32 28.63 -43.65 0.53
C TYR A 32 28.88 -42.16 0.76
N GLU A 33 29.75 -41.82 1.71
CA GLU A 33 29.97 -40.44 2.19
C GLU A 33 30.40 -39.49 1.07
N GLU A 34 31.41 -39.84 0.27
CA GLU A 34 31.92 -38.96 -0.81
C GLU A 34 30.88 -38.68 -1.91
N TRP A 35 30.13 -39.70 -2.33
CA TRP A 35 29.09 -39.55 -3.36
C TRP A 35 27.94 -38.67 -2.86
N PHE A 36 27.50 -38.89 -1.62
CA PHE A 36 26.42 -38.11 -1.04
C PHE A 36 26.85 -36.67 -0.71
N GLU A 37 28.08 -36.47 -0.24
CA GLU A 37 28.64 -35.15 0.03
C GLU A 37 28.70 -34.30 -1.24
N SER A 38 29.06 -34.90 -2.38
CA SER A 38 29.03 -34.23 -3.68
C SER A 38 27.62 -33.77 -4.08
N ILE A 39 26.61 -34.61 -3.89
CA ILE A 39 25.19 -34.25 -4.13
C ILE A 39 24.75 -33.14 -3.19
N SER A 40 25.05 -33.26 -1.90
CA SER A 40 24.67 -32.27 -0.89
C SER A 40 25.31 -30.90 -1.17
N THR A 41 26.58 -30.89 -1.56
CA THR A 41 27.30 -29.68 -1.95
C THR A 41 26.72 -29.04 -3.21
N GLY A 42 26.31 -29.85 -4.20
CA GLY A 42 25.64 -29.37 -5.41
C GLY A 42 24.26 -28.76 -5.13
N VAL A 43 23.45 -29.40 -4.28
CA VAL A 43 22.14 -28.90 -3.84
C VAL A 43 22.32 -27.62 -3.02
N PHE A 44 23.27 -27.59 -2.09
CA PHE A 44 23.59 -26.42 -1.28
C PHE A 44 24.00 -25.23 -2.16
N SER A 45 24.96 -25.43 -3.06
CA SER A 45 25.46 -24.38 -3.96
C SER A 45 24.36 -23.81 -4.84
N SER A 46 23.51 -24.69 -5.39
CA SER A 46 22.35 -24.29 -6.21
C SER A 46 21.30 -23.52 -5.39
N ALA A 47 21.02 -23.97 -4.16
CA ALA A 47 20.10 -23.29 -3.26
C ALA A 47 20.62 -21.90 -2.86
N VAL A 48 21.91 -21.78 -2.57
CA VAL A 48 22.56 -20.50 -2.26
C VAL A 48 22.50 -19.54 -3.45
N LEU A 49 22.79 -20.02 -4.67
CA LEU A 49 22.71 -19.20 -5.88
C LEU A 49 21.28 -18.67 -6.10
N LEU A 50 20.27 -19.54 -6.00
CA LEU A 50 18.86 -19.16 -6.13
C LEU A 50 18.43 -18.20 -5.02
N MET A 51 18.92 -18.40 -3.79
CA MET A 51 18.66 -17.51 -2.66
C MET A 51 19.18 -16.09 -2.97
N PHE A 52 20.42 -15.95 -3.44
CA PHE A 52 20.99 -14.65 -3.79
C PHE A 52 20.28 -14.00 -4.98
N SER A 53 20.02 -14.76 -6.04
CA SER A 53 19.28 -14.25 -7.21
C SER A 53 17.88 -13.76 -6.80
N SER A 54 17.19 -14.53 -5.96
CA SER A 54 15.87 -14.15 -5.44
C SER A 54 15.93 -12.92 -4.52
N LEU A 55 16.99 -12.76 -3.73
CA LEU A 55 17.20 -11.60 -2.88
C LEU A 55 17.47 -10.33 -3.69
N ILE A 56 18.26 -10.43 -4.76
CA ILE A 56 18.52 -9.32 -5.69
C ILE A 56 17.23 -8.93 -6.40
N GLY A 57 16.50 -9.90 -6.95
CA GLY A 57 15.19 -9.67 -7.57
C GLY A 57 14.20 -9.00 -6.61
N TYR A 58 14.14 -9.48 -5.37
CA TYR A 58 13.35 -8.86 -4.31
C TYR A 58 13.74 -7.39 -4.05
N CYS A 59 15.04 -7.08 -3.96
CA CYS A 59 15.50 -5.70 -3.73
C CYS A 59 15.12 -4.75 -4.88
N ILE A 60 15.22 -5.22 -6.12
CA ILE A 60 14.84 -4.44 -7.31
C ILE A 60 13.33 -4.17 -7.29
N GLU A 61 12.53 -5.20 -7.02
CA GLU A 61 11.07 -5.07 -6.99
C GLU A 61 10.60 -4.21 -5.80
N GLU A 62 11.24 -4.33 -4.62
CA GLU A 62 11.02 -3.46 -3.47
C GLU A 62 11.24 -1.99 -3.84
N LYS A 63 12.36 -1.69 -4.51
CA LYS A 63 12.68 -0.33 -4.96
C LYS A 63 11.65 0.19 -5.95
N ARG A 64 11.23 -0.63 -6.91
CA ARG A 64 10.19 -0.29 -7.88
C ARG A 64 8.87 0.04 -7.18
N ASN A 65 8.40 -0.85 -6.31
CA ASN A 65 7.14 -0.69 -5.59
C ASN A 65 7.15 0.55 -4.68
N CYS A 66 8.28 0.83 -4.01
CA CYS A 66 8.42 2.05 -3.21
C CYS A 66 8.32 3.33 -4.06
N ASN A 67 8.95 3.35 -5.23
CA ASN A 67 8.92 4.50 -6.12
C ASN A 67 7.53 4.70 -6.72
N GLU A 68 6.87 3.61 -7.11
CA GLU A 68 5.50 3.66 -7.61
C GLU A 68 4.53 4.15 -6.53
N TYR A 69 4.69 3.69 -5.29
CA TYR A 69 3.92 4.18 -4.14
C TYR A 69 4.08 5.68 -3.95
N TYR A 70 5.31 6.20 -4.02
CA TYR A 70 5.57 7.63 -3.94
C TYR A 70 4.87 8.43 -5.04
N TRP A 71 4.94 7.99 -6.29
CA TRP A 71 4.26 8.66 -7.39
C TRP A 71 2.74 8.65 -7.22
N ASN A 72 2.19 7.54 -6.73
CA ASN A 72 0.75 7.44 -6.47
C ASN A 72 0.32 8.31 -5.27
N LEU A 73 1.16 8.50 -4.25
CA LEU A 73 0.93 9.50 -3.20
C LEU A 73 0.89 10.92 -3.75
N ILE A 74 1.81 11.29 -4.66
CA ILE A 74 1.81 12.62 -5.30
C ILE A 74 0.52 12.83 -6.10
N LYS A 75 0.09 11.82 -6.87
CA LYS A 75 -1.17 11.86 -7.61
C LYS A 75 -2.36 12.04 -6.66
N LEU A 76 -2.41 11.27 -5.57
CA LEU A 76 -3.45 11.38 -4.56
C LEU A 76 -3.48 12.77 -3.93
N ARG A 77 -2.32 13.33 -3.56
CA ARG A 77 -2.22 14.70 -3.05
C ARG A 77 -2.77 15.71 -4.03
N SER A 78 -2.46 15.57 -5.32
CA SER A 78 -2.99 16.46 -6.36
C SER A 78 -4.51 16.40 -6.47
N LYS A 79 -5.10 15.20 -6.45
CA LYS A 79 -6.56 15.03 -6.52
C LYS A 79 -7.26 15.52 -5.25
N ALA A 80 -6.67 15.24 -4.09
CA ALA A 80 -7.18 15.73 -2.81
C ALA A 80 -7.10 17.26 -2.72
N LEU A 81 -6.09 17.89 -3.32
CA LEU A 81 -6.01 19.36 -3.41
C LEU A 81 -7.21 19.92 -4.20
N VAL A 82 -7.51 19.35 -5.37
CA VAL A 82 -8.67 19.76 -6.16
C VAL A 82 -9.94 19.66 -5.33
N LEU A 83 -10.16 18.52 -4.65
CA LEU A 83 -11.31 18.33 -3.76
C LEU A 83 -11.38 19.43 -2.68
N SER A 84 -10.27 19.72 -2.01
CA SER A 84 -10.22 20.72 -0.93
C SER A 84 -10.44 22.17 -1.39
N THR A 85 -10.24 22.46 -2.69
CA THR A 85 -10.44 23.80 -3.25
C THR A 85 -11.88 24.07 -3.70
N ILE A 86 -12.73 23.04 -3.74
CA ILE A 86 -14.13 23.20 -4.11
C ILE A 86 -14.87 23.89 -2.95
N PRO A 87 -15.58 25.02 -3.19
CA PRO A 87 -16.32 25.70 -2.14
C PRO A 87 -17.40 24.78 -1.55
N GLN A 88 -17.56 24.77 -0.23
CA GLN A 88 -18.54 23.93 0.48
C GLN A 88 -19.98 24.09 -0.05
N LYS A 89 -20.34 25.28 -0.56
CA LYS A 89 -21.65 25.54 -1.17
C LYS A 89 -21.94 24.64 -2.39
N ASN A 90 -20.88 24.18 -3.07
CA ASN A 90 -20.92 23.37 -4.28
C ASN A 90 -20.72 21.87 -4.01
N ASN A 91 -20.72 21.42 -2.74
CA ASN A 91 -20.59 20.01 -2.36
C ASN A 91 -21.73 19.09 -2.83
N THR A 92 -22.69 19.65 -3.57
CA THR A 92 -23.83 18.95 -4.19
C THR A 92 -23.76 18.92 -5.72
N GLY A 93 -22.73 19.51 -6.33
CA GLY A 93 -22.59 19.58 -7.79
C GLY A 93 -21.74 18.45 -8.38
N ASN A 94 -21.88 18.23 -9.70
CA ASN A 94 -21.12 17.22 -10.44
C ASN A 94 -19.61 17.35 -10.23
N SER A 95 -19.08 18.59 -10.17
CA SER A 95 -17.64 18.83 -9.92
C SER A 95 -17.13 18.25 -8.59
N TYR A 96 -17.94 18.29 -7.53
CA TYR A 96 -17.57 17.72 -6.23
C TYR A 96 -17.62 16.20 -6.28
N TYR A 97 -18.65 15.64 -6.93
CA TYR A 97 -18.74 14.20 -7.17
C TYR A 97 -17.55 13.67 -7.98
N GLU A 98 -17.19 14.32 -9.09
CA GLU A 98 -16.05 13.95 -9.92
C GLU A 98 -14.73 13.99 -9.12
N ALA A 99 -14.54 15.00 -8.26
CA ALA A 99 -13.37 15.09 -7.41
C ALA A 99 -13.31 13.97 -6.36
N VAL A 100 -14.43 13.63 -5.71
CA VAL A 100 -14.51 12.52 -4.75
C VAL A 100 -14.26 11.18 -5.45
N MET A 101 -14.90 10.94 -6.60
CA MET A 101 -14.65 9.74 -7.41
C MET A 101 -13.18 9.61 -7.79
N ALA A 102 -12.56 10.69 -8.27
CA ALA A 102 -11.17 10.65 -8.70
C ALA A 102 -10.22 10.30 -7.54
N VAL A 103 -10.50 10.76 -6.31
CA VAL A 103 -9.79 10.37 -5.10
C VAL A 103 -10.04 8.89 -4.77
N ASN A 104 -11.30 8.45 -4.80
CA ASN A 104 -11.66 7.08 -4.47
C ASN A 104 -11.07 6.06 -5.45
N GLU A 105 -11.04 6.36 -6.76
CA GLU A 105 -10.40 5.50 -7.77
C GLU A 105 -8.94 5.18 -7.46
N LEU A 106 -8.17 6.17 -6.98
CA LEU A 106 -6.78 5.94 -6.58
C LEU A 106 -6.72 5.05 -5.34
N LEU A 107 -7.53 5.36 -4.32
CA LEU A 107 -7.60 4.63 -3.05
C LEU A 107 -8.12 3.19 -3.21
N ALA A 108 -9.04 2.96 -4.14
CA ALA A 108 -9.59 1.66 -4.48
C ALA A 108 -8.64 0.85 -5.38
N GLY A 109 -7.95 1.49 -6.33
CA GLY A 109 -7.07 0.82 -7.27
C GLY A 109 -5.73 0.41 -6.65
N PHE A 110 -4.76 1.34 -6.67
CA PHE A 110 -3.38 1.03 -6.32
C PHE A 110 -3.21 0.71 -4.82
N PHE A 111 -3.92 1.41 -3.95
CA PHE A 111 -3.79 1.16 -2.51
C PHE A 111 -4.47 -0.15 -2.06
N ALA A 112 -5.43 -0.71 -2.82
CA ALA A 112 -5.94 -2.04 -2.51
C ALA A 112 -4.98 -3.17 -2.93
N THR A 113 -4.22 -2.95 -4.00
CA THR A 113 -3.31 -3.95 -4.59
C THR A 113 -1.88 -3.86 -4.05
N PHE A 114 -1.58 -2.86 -3.21
CA PHE A 114 -0.27 -2.67 -2.62
C PHE A 114 0.15 -3.85 -1.72
N ASP A 115 1.27 -4.49 -2.06
CA ASP A 115 1.81 -5.61 -1.29
C ASP A 115 2.45 -5.12 0.03
N ARG A 116 1.77 -5.39 1.14
CA ARG A 116 2.22 -5.03 2.51
C ARG A 116 3.27 -6.00 3.07
N ASN A 117 3.55 -7.10 2.36
CA ASN A 117 4.32 -8.22 2.90
C ASN A 117 5.82 -8.10 2.64
N PHE A 118 6.41 -6.98 3.06
CA PHE A 118 7.85 -6.78 3.01
C PHE A 118 8.61 -7.79 3.89
N ILE A 119 9.77 -8.24 3.42
CA ILE A 119 10.74 -9.06 4.16
C ILE A 119 11.45 -8.17 5.19
N PHE A 120 11.94 -6.99 4.76
CA PHE A 120 12.74 -6.10 5.58
C PHE A 120 11.93 -4.99 6.25
N LYS A 121 10.87 -5.34 6.99
CA LYS A 121 9.97 -4.36 7.63
C LYS A 121 10.65 -3.37 8.59
N ARG A 122 11.88 -3.64 9.05
CA ARG A 122 12.66 -2.74 9.93
C ARG A 122 13.29 -1.56 9.20
N ARG A 123 13.32 -1.56 7.86
CA ARG A 123 13.84 -0.42 7.08
C ARG A 123 12.91 0.80 7.28
N LYS A 124 13.47 1.94 7.71
CA LYS A 124 12.72 3.18 7.98
C LYS A 124 11.80 3.59 6.82
N LYS A 125 12.29 3.44 5.57
CA LYS A 125 11.52 3.72 4.35
C LYS A 125 10.24 2.87 4.25
N ILE A 126 10.33 1.58 4.55
CA ILE A 126 9.20 0.65 4.48
C ILE A 126 8.24 0.90 5.64
N GLN A 127 8.75 1.13 6.85
CA GLN A 127 7.93 1.51 7.99
C GLN A 127 7.09 2.75 7.68
N LYS A 128 7.70 3.74 7.02
CA LYS A 128 7.01 4.97 6.65
C LYS A 128 5.91 4.75 5.62
N ILE A 129 6.15 3.91 4.60
CA ILE A 129 5.10 3.55 3.63
C ILE A 129 3.94 2.87 4.34
N LEU A 130 4.23 1.90 5.22
CA LEU A 130 3.20 1.18 5.96
C LEU A 130 2.41 2.11 6.87
N GLU A 131 3.07 3.03 7.60
CA GLU A 131 2.42 4.07 8.41
C GLU A 131 1.43 4.90 7.58
N ILE A 132 1.88 5.45 6.45
CA ILE A 132 1.03 6.23 5.54
C ILE A 132 -0.12 5.38 5.02
N HIS A 133 0.15 4.14 4.64
CA HIS A 133 -0.85 3.22 4.10
C HIS A 133 -1.96 2.91 5.10
N TYR A 134 -1.62 2.65 6.36
CA TYR A 134 -2.60 2.40 7.41
C TYR A 134 -3.46 3.63 7.69
N ALA A 135 -2.87 4.82 7.70
CA ALA A 135 -3.64 6.07 7.84
C ALA A 135 -4.60 6.27 6.66
N LEU A 136 -4.13 6.06 5.43
CA LEU A 136 -4.95 6.16 4.21
C LEU A 136 -6.13 5.18 4.17
N TYR A 137 -5.99 4.02 4.80
CA TYR A 137 -7.06 3.02 4.83
C TYR A 137 -8.32 3.54 5.54
N ILE A 138 -8.17 4.36 6.58
CA ILE A 138 -9.29 4.99 7.29
C ILE A 138 -10.01 5.96 6.35
N TYR A 139 -9.25 6.80 5.66
CA TYR A 139 -9.79 7.77 4.71
C TYR A 139 -10.49 7.10 3.51
N LYS A 140 -9.95 5.97 3.04
CA LYS A 140 -10.53 5.20 1.93
C LYS A 140 -11.97 4.79 2.20
N ASN A 141 -12.27 4.23 3.37
CA ASN A 141 -13.61 3.75 3.67
C ASN A 141 -14.60 4.92 3.67
N LEU A 142 -14.24 6.03 4.31
CA LEU A 142 -15.06 7.25 4.34
C LEU A 142 -15.24 7.85 2.94
N SER A 143 -14.20 7.83 2.10
CA SER A 143 -14.29 8.29 0.72
C SER A 143 -15.24 7.44 -0.13
N LEU A 144 -15.29 6.13 0.13
CA LEU A 144 -16.15 5.20 -0.58
C LEU A 144 -17.61 5.38 -0.16
N ASP A 145 -17.87 5.52 1.14
CA ASP A 145 -19.20 5.82 1.67
C ASP A 145 -19.69 7.18 1.15
N ALA A 146 -18.83 8.21 1.16
CA ALA A 146 -19.16 9.51 0.62
C ALA A 146 -19.52 9.45 -0.87
N GLU A 147 -18.77 8.70 -1.69
CA GLU A 147 -19.11 8.52 -3.10
C GLU A 147 -20.49 7.87 -3.26
N LEU A 148 -20.81 6.83 -2.48
CA LEU A 148 -22.10 6.15 -2.53
C LEU A 148 -23.25 7.11 -2.21
N TYR A 149 -23.13 7.91 -1.14
CA TYR A 149 -24.16 8.86 -0.75
C TYR A 149 -24.32 10.00 -1.75
N ILE A 150 -23.21 10.53 -2.31
CA ILE A 150 -23.28 11.55 -3.35
C ILE A 150 -23.94 10.99 -4.61
N ARG A 151 -23.62 9.75 -4.99
CA ARG A 151 -24.26 9.08 -6.14
C ARG A 151 -25.75 8.88 -5.91
N GLN A 152 -26.16 8.48 -4.71
CA GLN A 152 -27.57 8.38 -4.33
C GLN A 152 -28.27 9.74 -4.46
N TYR A 153 -27.68 10.81 -3.95
CA TYR A 153 -28.21 12.17 -4.10
C TYR A 153 -28.35 12.63 -5.55
N MET A 154 -27.40 12.28 -6.40
CA MET A 154 -27.41 12.68 -7.80
C MET A 154 -28.48 11.93 -8.59
N ASN A 155 -28.69 10.65 -8.29
CA ASN A 155 -29.64 9.77 -8.97
C ASN A 155 -31.04 9.75 -8.34
N ASP A 156 -31.25 10.45 -7.24
CA ASP A 156 -32.52 10.46 -6.54
C ASP A 156 -33.63 11.07 -7.39
N ILE A 157 -34.80 10.43 -7.35
CA ILE A 157 -35.98 10.83 -8.13
C ILE A 157 -36.65 11.99 -7.40
N GLU A 158 -36.96 13.05 -8.13
CA GLU A 158 -37.72 14.19 -7.62
C GLU A 158 -39.18 13.76 -7.38
N ASP A 159 -39.76 14.21 -6.26
CA ASP A 159 -41.16 14.02 -5.94
C ASP A 159 -42.07 14.85 -6.88
N GLU A 160 -43.39 14.72 -6.71
CA GLU A 160 -44.37 15.46 -7.52
C GLU A 160 -44.24 16.99 -7.41
N ASN A 161 -43.49 17.51 -6.43
CA ASN A 161 -43.21 18.93 -6.21
C ASN A 161 -41.83 19.36 -6.76
N GLY A 162 -41.05 18.45 -7.35
CA GLY A 162 -39.69 18.72 -7.82
C GLY A 162 -38.63 18.69 -6.70
N GLU A 163 -38.97 18.22 -5.50
CA GLU A 163 -38.02 18.07 -4.40
C GLU A 163 -37.45 16.65 -4.33
N LYS A 164 -36.15 16.53 -4.08
CA LYS A 164 -35.49 15.23 -3.89
C LYS A 164 -35.86 14.63 -2.54
N LEU A 165 -36.28 13.37 -2.52
CA LEU A 165 -36.52 12.56 -1.32
C LEU A 165 -35.29 12.47 -0.40
N TYR A 166 -34.11 12.47 -1.01
CA TYR A 166 -32.81 12.57 -0.35
C TYR A 166 -32.35 14.03 -0.36
N SER A 167 -32.68 14.72 0.74
CA SER A 167 -32.39 16.15 0.88
C SER A 167 -30.90 16.45 1.00
N LYS A 168 -30.54 17.70 0.66
CA LYS A 168 -29.18 18.22 0.80
C LYS A 168 -28.65 18.13 2.24
N ASP A 169 -29.53 18.31 3.22
CA ASP A 169 -29.18 18.24 4.64
C ASP A 169 -28.88 16.81 5.08
N LYS A 170 -29.62 15.83 4.53
CA LYS A 170 -29.37 14.41 4.78
C LYS A 170 -28.02 14.00 4.19
N LEU A 171 -27.72 14.42 2.96
CA LEU A 171 -26.39 14.22 2.37
C LEU A 171 -25.28 14.83 3.24
N HIS A 172 -25.42 16.09 3.67
CA HIS A 172 -24.41 16.75 4.52
C HIS A 172 -24.16 15.99 5.83
N LYS A 173 -25.21 15.41 6.40
CA LYS A 173 -25.10 14.59 7.61
C LYS A 173 -24.38 13.27 7.33
N ASP A 174 -24.71 12.60 6.22
CA ASP A 174 -24.16 11.29 5.87
C ASP A 174 -22.67 11.38 5.45
N ILE A 175 -22.26 12.47 4.78
CA ILE A 175 -20.84 12.69 4.42
C ILE A 175 -20.03 13.47 5.47
N LYS A 176 -20.64 13.80 6.62
CA LYS A 176 -20.03 14.67 7.63
C LYS A 176 -18.64 14.18 8.06
N ASP A 177 -18.51 12.89 8.35
CA ASP A 177 -17.26 12.32 8.85
C ASP A 177 -16.16 12.36 7.78
N PHE A 178 -16.52 12.19 6.50
CA PHE A 178 -15.61 12.36 5.38
C PHE A 178 -15.11 13.81 5.26
N CYS A 179 -16.02 14.80 5.36
CA CYS A 179 -15.65 16.21 5.35
C CYS A 179 -14.74 16.56 6.54
N VAL A 180 -15.07 16.09 7.74
CA VAL A 180 -14.25 16.28 8.95
C VAL A 180 -12.86 15.70 8.78
N GLN A 181 -12.72 14.50 8.22
CA GLN A 181 -11.39 13.92 7.96
C GLN A 181 -10.65 14.61 6.81
N THR A 182 -11.36 15.23 5.88
CA THR A 182 -10.74 16.02 4.80
C THR A 182 -10.15 17.32 5.35
N ASP A 183 -10.84 17.96 6.29
CA ASP A 183 -10.42 19.25 6.88
C ASP A 183 -9.50 19.09 8.12
N ASN A 184 -9.67 18.02 8.88
CA ASN A 184 -8.94 17.71 10.10
C ASN A 184 -8.60 16.21 10.18
N PHE A 185 -7.64 15.80 9.35
CA PHE A 185 -7.29 14.40 9.20
C PHE A 185 -6.68 13.83 10.49
N LEU A 186 -7.22 12.71 10.97
CA LEU A 186 -6.83 12.03 12.22
C LEU A 186 -6.85 12.92 13.47
N GLY A 187 -7.56 14.05 13.43
CA GLY A 187 -7.60 14.99 14.56
C GLY A 187 -6.29 15.78 14.77
N GLU A 188 -5.37 15.79 13.81
CA GLU A 188 -4.07 16.47 13.93
C GLU A 188 -4.12 18.00 13.74
N GLY A 189 -5.32 18.57 13.54
CA GLY A 189 -5.52 19.99 13.27
C GLY A 189 -5.06 20.41 11.87
N LYS A 190 -4.94 19.47 10.93
CA LYS A 190 -4.43 19.71 9.57
C LYS A 190 -5.35 19.07 8.52
N PRO A 191 -5.58 19.74 7.39
CA PRO A 191 -6.28 19.13 6.26
C PRO A 191 -5.54 17.91 5.72
N PHE A 192 -6.29 16.96 5.16
CA PHE A 192 -5.78 15.74 4.57
C PHE A 192 -4.68 16.00 3.53
N VAL A 193 -4.83 17.03 2.71
CA VAL A 193 -3.85 17.44 1.70
C VAL A 193 -2.51 17.85 2.34
N VAL A 194 -2.57 18.58 3.45
CA VAL A 194 -1.38 19.03 4.20
C VAL A 194 -0.71 17.85 4.89
N TYR A 195 -1.49 16.92 5.44
CA TYR A 195 -0.97 15.66 5.97
C TYR A 195 -0.20 14.89 4.90
N LEU A 196 -0.79 14.71 3.71
CA LEU A 196 -0.12 14.02 2.60
C LEU A 196 1.18 14.71 2.19
N ASP A 197 1.19 16.03 2.06
CA ASP A 197 2.40 16.77 1.66
C ASP A 197 3.53 16.61 2.69
N ASN A 198 3.22 16.66 3.99
CA ASN A 198 4.19 16.39 5.06
C ASN A 198 4.76 14.98 4.97
N LYS A 199 3.91 13.97 4.81
CA LYS A 199 4.35 12.57 4.72
C LYS A 199 5.15 12.28 3.44
N ILE A 200 4.81 12.93 2.33
CA ILE A 200 5.58 12.86 1.07
C ILE A 200 6.99 13.42 1.28
N ARG A 201 7.13 14.58 1.94
CA ARG A 201 8.42 15.19 2.26
C ARG A 201 9.26 14.31 3.20
N GLU A 202 8.65 13.79 4.26
CA GLU A 202 9.31 12.86 5.18
C GLU A 202 9.83 11.61 4.45
N PHE A 203 9.02 11.04 3.56
CA PHE A 203 9.42 9.91 2.74
C PHE A 203 10.55 10.27 1.74
N GLN A 204 10.52 11.46 1.17
CA GLN A 204 11.56 11.96 0.28
C GLN A 204 12.90 12.15 1.00
N MET A 205 12.88 12.69 2.23
CA MET A 205 14.09 12.83 3.05
C MET A 205 14.75 11.47 3.34
N LEU A 206 13.94 10.44 3.60
CA LEU A 206 14.41 9.07 3.82
C LEU A 206 14.99 8.41 2.56
N THR A 207 14.66 8.93 1.37
CA THR A 207 15.20 8.43 0.09
C THR A 207 16.41 9.23 -0.38
N SER A 208 16.52 10.50 -0.04
CA SER A 208 17.70 11.32 -0.34
C SER A 208 18.86 11.07 0.63
N SER A 209 18.60 10.69 1.88
CA SER A 209 19.65 10.43 2.88
C SER A 209 20.34 9.06 2.77
N SER A 210 19.95 8.23 1.78
CA SER A 210 20.54 6.89 1.59
C SER A 210 21.58 6.84 0.46
N LYS A 211 22.12 8.01 0.06
CA LYS A 211 23.27 8.09 -0.85
C LYS A 211 24.56 8.17 -0.06
#